data_AF-A0A377ZPI1-F1
#
_entry.id   AF-A0A377ZPI1-F1
#
_cell.length_a   1.000
_cell.length_b   1.000
_cell.length_c   1.000
_cell.angle_alpha   90.00
_cell.angle_beta   90.00
_cell.angle_gamma   90.00
#
_symmetry.space_group_name_H-M   'P 1'
#
loop_
_entity.id
_entity.type
_entity.pdbx_description
1 polymer ?
#
loop_
_entity_poly.entity_id
_entity_poly.type
_entity_poly.pdbx_seq_one_letter_code
_entity_poly.pdbx_strand_id
1 'polypeptide(L)'
;MTPLPLNHSKLTFGYLLESAHSRLAWLSDTAGLPDKTLKFLLNNRPQAMIIDCSHEPRAQTPRNHNDLNTVRSLNQVIGCPRVILTHISHQF
;
A
#
# COMPACT_ATOMS: atom_id res chain seq x y z
N MET A 1 11.01 6.42 -11.67
CA MET A 1 10.61 6.15 -10.27
C MET A 1 9.90 7.37 -9.73
N THR A 2 8.77 7.18 -9.06
CA THR A 2 7.95 8.28 -8.51
C THR A 2 7.75 8.07 -7.00
N PRO A 3 8.16 9.02 -6.14
CA PRO A 3 7.90 8.92 -4.70
C PRO A 3 6.43 9.19 -4.39
N LEU A 4 5.87 8.42 -3.45
CA LEU A 4 4.47 8.45 -3.04
C LEU A 4 4.37 8.69 -1.54
N PRO A 5 3.78 9.80 -1.05
CA PRO A 5 3.59 10.02 0.38
C PRO A 5 2.78 8.89 1.01
N LEU A 6 3.18 8.44 2.20
CA LEU A 6 2.51 7.39 2.98
C LEU A 6 2.01 7.92 4.33
N ASN A 7 1.02 7.23 4.91
CA ASN A 7 0.46 7.55 6.21
C ASN A 7 1.26 6.83 7.30
N HIS A 8 2.24 7.51 7.88
CA HIS A 8 3.06 6.93 8.96
C HIS A 8 3.46 7.97 10.00
N SER A 9 4.03 7.51 11.11
CA SER A 9 4.48 8.38 12.22
C SER A 9 5.63 9.32 11.86
N LYS A 10 6.37 9.00 10.80
CA LYS A 10 7.49 9.79 10.26
C LYS A 10 7.19 10.13 8.80
N LEU A 11 7.95 11.07 8.24
CA LEU A 11 7.93 11.34 6.81
C LEU A 11 8.37 10.07 6.08
N THR A 12 7.41 9.43 5.42
CA THR A 12 7.60 8.13 4.77
C THR A 12 7.10 8.20 3.34
N PHE A 13 7.91 7.64 2.43
CA PHE A 13 7.56 7.50 1.02
C PHE A 13 7.54 6.04 0.62
N GLY A 14 6.50 5.67 -0.12
CA GLY A 14 6.52 4.53 -1.00
C GLY A 14 7.02 4.96 -2.39
N TYR A 15 7.11 3.99 -3.30
CA TYR A 15 7.63 4.24 -4.64
C TYR A 15 6.80 3.50 -5.69
N LEU A 16 6.48 4.19 -6.77
CA LEU A 16 6.11 3.55 -8.03
C LEU A 16 7.37 3.38 -8.87
N LEU A 17 7.74 2.13 -9.12
CA LEU A 17 8.79 1.73 -10.04
C LEU A 17 8.16 1.44 -11.39
N GLU A 18 8.61 2.13 -12.43
CA GLU A 18 8.03 2.03 -13.77
C GLU A 18 9.13 1.81 -14.82
N SER A 19 8.87 0.87 -15.72
CA SER A 19 9.57 0.67 -16.99
C SER A 19 8.60 0.89 -18.14
N ALA A 20 9.05 0.72 -19.39
CA ALA A 20 8.20 0.87 -20.56
C ALA A 20 6.95 -0.04 -20.56
N HIS A 21 6.98 -1.17 -19.84
CA HIS A 21 5.92 -2.18 -19.90
C HIS A 21 5.39 -2.61 -18.52
N SER A 22 6.01 -2.16 -17.44
CA SER A 22 5.73 -2.68 -16.10
C SER A 22 5.73 -1.58 -15.05
N ARG A 23 4.82 -1.69 -14.09
CA ARG A 23 4.72 -0.88 -12.87
C ARG A 23 4.63 -1.78 -11.64
N LEU A 24 5.46 -1.47 -10.66
CA LEU A 24 5.48 -2.10 -9.33
C LEU A 24 5.34 -0.99 -8.29
N ALA A 25 4.37 -1.11 -7.39
CA ALA A 25 4.25 -0.22 -6.24
C ALA A 25 4.89 -0.88 -5.01
N TRP A 26 5.76 -0.14 -4.31
CA TRP A 26 6.31 -0.49 -3.00
C TRP A 26 5.76 0.47 -1.96
N LEU A 27 4.93 -0.03 -1.03
CA LEU A 27 4.13 0.77 -0.10
C LEU A 27 4.34 0.28 1.34
N SER A 28 5.50 0.59 1.92
CA SER A 28 5.82 0.30 3.33
C SER A 28 6.71 1.41 3.89
N ASP A 29 6.49 1.90 5.11
CA ASP A 29 5.45 1.52 6.07
C ASP A 29 4.23 2.47 5.98
N THR A 30 3.01 1.96 6.18
CA THR A 30 1.79 2.80 6.05
C THR A 30 0.55 2.23 6.74
N ALA A 31 -0.31 3.12 7.26
CA ALA A 31 -1.68 2.85 7.68
C ALA A 31 -2.69 3.56 6.76
N GLY A 32 -3.33 2.82 5.87
CA GLY A 32 -4.05 3.38 4.74
C GLY A 32 -3.12 4.07 3.74
N LEU A 33 -3.67 4.92 2.88
CA LEU A 33 -2.91 5.78 1.97
C LEU A 33 -3.51 7.20 2.01
N PRO A 34 -2.70 8.26 1.83
CA PRO A 34 -3.25 9.58 1.56
C PRO A 34 -4.10 9.57 0.28
N ASP A 35 -5.17 10.37 0.24
CA ASP A 35 -6.08 10.43 -0.92
C ASP A 35 -5.36 10.72 -2.25
N LYS A 36 -4.33 11.58 -2.21
CA LYS A 36 -3.50 11.89 -3.38
C LYS A 36 -2.74 10.66 -3.87
N THR A 37 -2.18 9.85 -2.97
CA THR A 37 -1.46 8.62 -3.29
C THR A 37 -2.41 7.55 -3.80
N LEU A 38 -3.59 7.40 -3.18
CA LEU A 38 -4.61 6.45 -3.62
C LEU A 38 -5.11 6.79 -5.04
N LYS A 39 -5.46 8.06 -5.29
CA LYS A 39 -5.88 8.53 -6.61
C LYS A 39 -4.77 8.38 -7.66
N PHE A 40 -3.51 8.62 -7.28
CA PHE A 40 -2.38 8.41 -8.17
C PHE A 40 -2.24 6.94 -8.57
N LEU A 41 -2.34 6.00 -7.62
CA LEU A 41 -2.25 4.56 -7.89
C LEU A 41 -3.44 4.03 -8.70
N LEU A 42 -4.64 4.56 -8.48
CA LEU A 42 -5.81 4.27 -9.33
C LEU A 42 -5.53 4.61 -10.80
N ASN A 43 -4.97 5.80 -11.05
CA ASN A 43 -4.68 6.28 -12.40
C ASN A 43 -3.42 5.65 -13.02
N ASN A 44 -2.50 5.16 -12.18
CA ASN A 44 -1.24 4.54 -12.58
C ASN A 44 -1.17 3.11 -12.09
N ARG A 45 -2.23 2.34 -12.38
CA ARG A 45 -2.45 1.00 -11.81
C ARG A 45 -1.19 0.12 -11.96
N PRO A 46 -0.61 -0.36 -10.85
CA PRO A 46 0.55 -1.24 -10.89
C PRO A 46 0.11 -2.67 -11.23
N GLN A 47 0.99 -3.44 -11.88
CA GLN A 47 0.80 -4.87 -12.11
C GLN A 47 1.01 -5.67 -10.83
N ALA A 48 1.86 -5.18 -9.93
CA ALA A 48 2.04 -5.74 -8.60
C ALA A 48 2.17 -4.63 -7.55
N MET A 49 1.63 -4.88 -6.37
CA MET A 49 1.70 -3.99 -5.22
C MET A 49 2.28 -4.77 -4.03
N ILE A 50 3.45 -4.36 -3.57
CA ILE A 50 4.05 -4.81 -2.31
C ILE A 50 3.63 -3.81 -1.25
N ILE A 51 2.90 -4.26 -0.23
CA ILE A 51 2.28 -3.38 0.76
C ILE A 51 2.41 -3.94 2.17
N ASP A 52 2.72 -3.05 3.12
CA ASP A 52 2.68 -3.30 4.56
C ASP A 52 1.33 -3.91 4.96
N CYS A 53 1.35 -4.99 5.73
CA CYS A 53 0.20 -5.61 6.37
C CYS A 53 0.61 -6.28 7.69
N SER A 54 0.95 -5.46 8.67
CA SER A 54 1.49 -5.93 9.96
C SER A 54 0.49 -6.66 10.85
N HIS A 55 -0.80 -6.34 10.74
CA HIS A 55 -1.83 -6.79 11.68
C HIS A 55 -2.85 -7.73 11.04
N GLU A 56 -3.37 -8.66 11.84
CA GLU A 56 -4.54 -9.47 11.50
C GLU A 56 -5.78 -8.58 11.28
N PRO A 57 -6.84 -9.03 10.57
CA PRO A 57 -8.02 -8.23 10.31
C PRO A 57 -8.62 -7.57 11.57
N ARG A 58 -8.75 -6.25 11.56
CA ARG A 58 -9.35 -5.43 12.62
C ARG A 58 -10.59 -4.71 12.10
N ALA A 59 -11.42 -4.23 13.04
CA ALA A 59 -12.62 -3.44 12.71
C ALA A 59 -12.28 -2.04 12.18
N GLN A 60 -11.13 -1.50 12.56
CA GLN A 60 -10.61 -0.20 12.12
C GLN A 60 -9.14 -0.34 11.75
N THR A 61 -8.68 0.48 10.81
CA THR A 61 -7.27 0.53 10.41
C THR A 61 -6.39 0.85 11.63
N PRO A 62 -5.40 0.00 11.96
CA PRO A 62 -4.47 0.27 13.04
C PRO A 62 -3.65 1.53 12.79
N ARG A 63 -3.06 2.09 13.86
CA ARG A 63 -2.14 3.21 13.72
C ARG A 63 -0.82 2.73 13.11
N ASN A 64 -0.26 3.52 12.19
CA ASN A 64 1.07 3.38 11.57
C ASN A 64 1.25 2.21 10.59
N HIS A 65 0.52 1.09 10.73
CA HIS A 65 0.59 -0.06 9.84
C HIS A 65 -0.81 -0.56 9.43
N ASN A 66 -0.91 -1.22 8.29
CA ASN A 66 -2.16 -1.79 7.84
C ASN A 66 -2.49 -3.11 8.55
N ASP A 67 -3.78 -3.42 8.57
CA ASP A 67 -4.28 -4.78 8.68
C ASP A 67 -4.78 -5.30 7.32
N LEU A 68 -5.16 -6.58 7.28
CA LEU A 68 -5.66 -7.20 6.04
C LEU A 68 -6.95 -6.55 5.51
N ASN A 69 -7.86 -6.07 6.37
CA ASN A 69 -9.07 -5.39 5.89
C ASN A 69 -8.74 -4.07 5.20
N THR A 70 -7.79 -3.30 5.75
CA THR A 70 -7.33 -2.05 5.12
C THR A 70 -6.72 -2.31 3.75
N VAL A 71 -5.83 -3.29 3.62
CA VAL A 71 -5.22 -3.63 2.32
C VAL A 71 -6.28 -4.05 1.29
N ARG A 72 -7.27 -4.84 1.71
CA ARG A 72 -8.40 -5.24 0.85
C ARG A 72 -9.18 -4.03 0.35
N SER A 73 -9.55 -3.11 1.24
CA SER A 73 -10.29 -1.90 0.89
C SER A 73 -9.51 -0.99 -0.05
N LEU A 74 -8.20 -0.83 0.16
CA LEU A 74 -7.33 -0.08 -0.75
C LEU A 74 -7.30 -0.74 -2.14
N ASN A 75 -7.14 -2.07 -2.20
CA ASN A 75 -7.06 -2.75 -3.49
C ASN A 75 -8.40 -2.83 -4.23
N GLN A 76 -9.54 -2.78 -3.54
CA GLN A 76 -10.84 -2.63 -4.18
C GLN A 76 -10.93 -1.33 -5.01
N VAL A 77 -10.24 -0.28 -4.57
CA VAL A 77 -10.13 0.99 -5.32
C VAL A 77 -9.06 0.90 -6.40
N ILE A 78 -7.84 0.48 -6.05
CA ILE A 78 -6.69 0.48 -6.98
C ILE A 78 -6.87 -0.55 -8.11
N GLY A 79 -7.51 -1.69 -7.82
CA GLY A 79 -7.69 -2.78 -8.76
C GLY A 79 -6.40 -3.47 -9.18
N CYS A 80 -5.37 -3.49 -8.32
CA CYS A 80 -4.12 -4.18 -8.63
C CYS A 80 -4.36 -5.69 -8.71
N PRO A 81 -3.94 -6.37 -9.80
CA PRO A 81 -4.20 -7.79 -9.99
C PRO A 81 -3.35 -8.70 -9.08
N ARG A 82 -2.24 -8.18 -8.54
CA ARG A 82 -1.36 -8.93 -7.65
C ARG A 82 -0.95 -8.09 -6.45
N VAL A 83 -1.43 -8.47 -5.27
CA VAL A 83 -1.05 -7.85 -4.01
C VAL A 83 -0.16 -8.81 -3.23
N ILE A 84 0.99 -8.32 -2.78
CA ILE A 84 1.98 -9.05 -1.99
C ILE A 84 2.05 -8.35 -0.63
N LEU A 85 1.68 -9.06 0.42
CA LEU A 85 1.72 -8.55 1.78
C LEU A 85 3.17 -8.67 2.31
N THR A 86 3.65 -7.63 2.97
CA THR A 86 4.97 -7.60 3.63
C THR A 86 4.86 -6.97 5.01
N HIS A 87 5.99 -6.86 5.72
CA HIS A 87 6.06 -6.30 7.08
C HIS A 87 5.14 -7.07 8.06
N ILE A 88 5.02 -8.38 7.88
CA ILE A 88 4.13 -9.25 8.67
C ILE A 88 4.67 -9.40 10.09
N SER A 89 3.85 -9.08 11.09
CA SER A 89 4.23 -9.27 12.49
C SER A 89 4.18 -10.75 12.90
N HIS A 90 4.83 -11.09 14.01
CA HIS A 90 4.79 -12.44 14.58
C HIS A 90 3.40 -12.88 15.10
N GLN A 91 2.43 -11.95 15.16
CA GLN A 91 1.09 -12.19 15.71
C GLN A 91 0.04 -12.52 14.65
N PHE A 92 0.42 -12.52 13.37
CA PHE A 92 -0.49 -12.59 12.23
C PHE A 92 -1.20 -13.95 12.10
#